data_AF-A0A7W5BZC7-F1
#
_entry.id   AF-A0A7W5BZC7-F1
#
_cell.length_a   1.000
_cell.length_b   1.000
_cell.length_c   1.000
_cell.angle_alpha   90.00
_cell.angle_beta   90.00
_cell.angle_gamma   90.00
#
_symmetry.space_group_name_H-M   'P 1'
#
loop_
_entity.id
_entity.type
_entity.pdbx_description
1 polymer ?
#
loop_
_entity_poly.entity_id
_entity_poly.type
_entity_poly.pdbx_seq_one_letter_code
_entity_poly.pdbx_strand_id
1 'polypeptide(L)'
;MGYNVQTAVDSRHHLIVAHEVTNVGSDRSQLSRMAKQARDASGIKDLNVVADRGYFKGEEILACHKAGITTYLPKPKTSPSQAKGMYPREAFLFIPERNEYRCPAGERLIWRFKNVEKGQTLHCYWSSACPNCTMKGQCTTGKYRRIKRWEHEEVLEAVQSRLDQKPEMMRLRRQTVEHPFGTLKAWMGATHFLTKSLKNVSTEMSLHVLAYNMKRVMKILGTKGLIQAMRA
;
A
#
# COMPACT_ATOMS: atom_id res chain seq x y z
N MET A 1 -24.57 -4.16 -7.00
CA MET A 1 -23.42 -3.35 -7.47
C MET A 1 -22.91 -2.55 -6.28
N GLY A 2 -21.71 -2.84 -5.77
CA GLY A 2 -21.12 -2.07 -4.67
C GLY A 2 -20.22 -0.97 -5.20
N TYR A 3 -20.35 0.25 -4.67
CA TYR A 3 -19.40 1.33 -4.91
C TYR A 3 -18.36 1.35 -3.80
N ASN A 4 -17.11 1.54 -4.16
CA ASN A 4 -15.98 1.68 -3.26
C ASN A 4 -15.44 3.11 -3.39
N VAL A 5 -15.28 3.80 -2.26
CA VAL A 5 -14.80 5.18 -2.20
C VAL A 5 -13.38 5.19 -1.67
N GLN A 6 -12.46 5.68 -2.49
CA GLN A 6 -11.06 5.88 -2.14
C GLN A 6 -10.87 7.34 -1.74
N THR A 7 -10.13 7.60 -0.65
CA THR A 7 -9.87 8.97 -0.19
C THR A 7 -8.43 9.12 0.28
N ALA A 8 -7.85 10.30 0.01
CA ALA A 8 -6.59 10.75 0.58
C ALA A 8 -6.86 11.99 1.44
N VAL A 9 -6.33 11.98 2.66
CA VAL A 9 -6.59 13.01 3.67
C VAL A 9 -5.26 13.56 4.17
N ASP A 10 -5.17 14.89 4.23
CA ASP A 10 -4.06 15.58 4.87
C ASP A 10 -4.04 15.32 6.39
N SER A 11 -2.88 14.93 6.90
CA SER A 11 -2.67 14.63 8.32
C SER A 11 -2.75 15.84 9.25
N ARG A 12 -2.48 17.06 8.76
CA ARG A 12 -2.40 18.25 9.62
C ARG A 12 -3.75 18.91 9.86
N HIS A 13 -4.54 19.08 8.81
CA HIS A 13 -5.80 19.81 8.82
C HIS A 13 -7.01 18.91 8.60
N HIS A 14 -6.81 17.62 8.34
CA HIS A 14 -7.86 16.65 8.01
C HIS A 14 -8.68 17.07 6.78
N LEU A 15 -8.05 17.70 5.79
CA LEU A 15 -8.69 18.01 4.52
C LEU A 15 -8.61 16.81 3.58
N ILE A 16 -9.70 16.52 2.88
CA ILE A 16 -9.71 15.50 1.84
C ILE A 16 -9.06 16.13 0.60
N VAL A 17 -7.89 15.64 0.22
CA VAL A 17 -7.08 16.19 -0.89
C VAL A 17 -7.34 15.48 -2.21
N ALA A 18 -7.80 14.23 -2.16
CA ALA A 18 -8.24 13.48 -3.32
C ALA A 18 -9.32 12.47 -2.93
N HIS A 19 -10.25 12.21 -3.83
CA HIS A 19 -11.27 11.18 -3.67
C HIS A 19 -11.63 10.57 -5.02
N GLU A 20 -12.01 9.30 -5.01
CA GLU A 20 -12.46 8.60 -6.20
C GLU A 20 -13.49 7.54 -5.86
N VAL A 21 -14.54 7.44 -6.69
CA VAL A 21 -15.52 6.36 -6.62
C VAL A 21 -15.19 5.33 -7.69
N THR A 22 -15.12 4.06 -7.30
CA THR A 22 -14.89 2.92 -8.19
C THR A 22 -15.90 1.81 -7.94
N ASN A 23 -16.11 0.94 -8.92
CA ASN A 23 -16.87 -0.31 -8.79
C ASN A 23 -15.96 -1.53 -8.55
N VAL A 24 -14.65 -1.30 -8.42
CA VAL A 24 -13.67 -2.35 -8.11
C VAL A 24 -13.66 -2.58 -6.59
N GLY A 25 -14.02 -3.80 -6.18
CA GLY A 25 -14.13 -4.16 -4.76
C GLY A 25 -12.80 -4.34 -4.02
N SER A 26 -11.65 -4.21 -4.70
CA SER A 26 -10.32 -4.41 -4.10
C SER A 26 -9.49 -3.13 -4.18
N ASP A 27 -8.94 -2.70 -3.03
CA ASP A 27 -8.09 -1.51 -2.92
C ASP A 27 -6.66 -1.71 -3.44
N ARG A 28 -6.28 -2.96 -3.76
CA ARG A 28 -4.91 -3.35 -4.17
C ARG A 28 -4.36 -2.62 -5.40
N SER A 29 -5.20 -1.94 -6.19
CA SER A 29 -4.80 -1.20 -7.40
C SER A 29 -5.06 0.30 -7.31
N GLN A 30 -5.32 0.82 -6.09
CA GLN A 30 -5.75 2.21 -5.91
C GLN A 30 -4.65 3.10 -5.29
N LEU A 31 -3.58 2.51 -4.75
CA LEU A 31 -2.55 3.25 -4.02
C LEU A 31 -1.85 4.31 -4.87
N SER A 32 -1.28 3.92 -6.01
CA SER A 32 -0.44 4.83 -6.80
C SER A 32 -1.25 5.94 -7.44
N ARG A 33 -2.47 5.64 -7.88
CA ARG A 33 -3.40 6.59 -8.46
C ARG A 33 -3.82 7.65 -7.43
N MET A 34 -4.30 7.23 -6.27
CA MET A 34 -4.70 8.15 -5.19
C MET A 34 -3.52 8.98 -4.67
N ALA A 35 -2.34 8.37 -4.53
CA ALA A 35 -1.14 9.06 -4.09
C ALA A 35 -0.70 10.17 -5.07
N LYS A 36 -0.76 9.90 -6.38
CA LYS A 36 -0.45 10.91 -7.42
C LYS A 36 -1.47 12.04 -7.41
N GLN A 37 -2.77 11.72 -7.37
CA GLN A 37 -3.82 12.75 -7.27
C GLN A 37 -3.63 13.63 -6.02
N ALA A 38 -3.33 13.03 -4.87
CA ALA A 38 -3.08 13.76 -3.64
C ALA A 38 -1.84 14.67 -3.74
N ARG A 39 -0.76 14.19 -4.37
CA ARG A 39 0.45 14.98 -4.61
C ARG A 39 0.15 16.17 -5.52
N ASP A 40 -0.54 15.92 -6.64
CA ASP A 40 -0.85 16.95 -7.63
C ASP A 40 -1.80 18.01 -7.05
N ALA A 41 -2.80 17.59 -6.25
CA ALA A 41 -3.73 18.51 -5.57
C ALA A 41 -3.10 19.31 -4.42
N SER A 42 -2.12 18.72 -3.71
CA SER A 42 -1.45 19.40 -2.59
C SER A 42 -0.26 20.26 -3.01
N GLY A 43 0.28 20.06 -4.22
CA GLY A 43 1.49 20.71 -4.70
C GLY A 43 2.77 20.32 -3.94
N ILE A 44 2.71 19.30 -3.06
CA ILE A 44 3.83 18.84 -2.26
C ILE A 44 4.72 17.93 -3.11
N LYS A 45 6.00 18.29 -3.27
CA LYS A 45 6.97 17.47 -4.03
C LYS A 45 7.30 16.18 -3.28
N ASP A 46 7.69 16.30 -2.01
CA ASP A 46 8.11 15.17 -1.17
C ASP A 46 6.93 14.63 -0.33
N LEU A 47 6.06 13.86 -0.98
CA LEU A 47 4.85 13.34 -0.34
C LEU A 47 5.12 12.02 0.41
N ASN A 48 4.79 12.01 1.70
CA ASN A 48 4.66 10.79 2.51
C ASN A 48 3.22 10.29 2.49
N VAL A 49 3.00 9.06 2.05
CA VAL A 49 1.67 8.43 1.99
C VAL A 49 1.61 7.28 2.98
N VAL A 50 0.57 7.24 3.80
CA VAL A 50 0.32 6.16 4.76
C VAL A 50 -0.95 5.43 4.38
N ALA A 51 -0.89 4.11 4.22
CA ALA A 51 -2.00 3.32 3.71
C ALA A 51 -2.22 2.01 4.48
N ASP A 52 -3.40 1.42 4.29
CA ASP A 52 -3.77 0.13 4.86
C ASP A 52 -3.08 -1.05 4.18
N ARG A 53 -3.06 -2.19 4.87
CA ARG A 53 -2.59 -3.48 4.30
C ARG A 53 -3.33 -3.83 3.00
N GLY A 54 -4.59 -3.42 2.87
CA GLY A 54 -5.41 -3.67 1.67
C GLY A 54 -4.82 -3.08 0.38
N TYR A 55 -4.02 -2.03 0.49
CA TYR A 55 -3.34 -1.36 -0.61
C TYR A 55 -2.00 -2.00 -0.99
N PHE A 56 -1.57 -3.08 -0.30
CA PHE A 56 -0.27 -3.70 -0.54
C PHE A 56 -0.25 -4.49 -1.85
N LYS A 57 0.35 -3.89 -2.88
CA LYS A 57 0.67 -4.52 -4.17
C LYS A 57 2.01 -3.98 -4.68
N GLY A 58 2.89 -4.88 -5.14
CA GLY A 58 4.27 -4.53 -5.47
C GLY A 58 4.38 -3.46 -6.55
N GLU A 59 3.60 -3.62 -7.62
CA GLU A 59 3.57 -2.70 -8.77
C GLU A 59 3.09 -1.30 -8.37
N GLU A 60 2.11 -1.21 -7.46
CA GLU A 60 1.61 0.09 -6.96
C GLU A 60 2.66 0.80 -6.13
N ILE A 61 3.34 0.06 -5.24
CA ILE A 61 4.42 0.60 -4.41
C ILE A 61 5.58 1.09 -5.30
N LEU A 62 5.95 0.31 -6.31
CA LEU A 62 6.97 0.71 -7.28
C LEU A 62 6.55 1.95 -8.07
N ALA A 63 5.28 2.04 -8.48
CA ALA A 63 4.76 3.21 -9.17
C ALA A 63 4.79 4.47 -8.30
N CYS A 64 4.53 4.35 -6.99
CA CYS A 64 4.74 5.43 -6.02
C CYS A 64 6.21 5.81 -5.90
N HIS A 65 7.09 4.82 -5.73
CA HIS A 65 8.53 5.04 -5.60
C HIS A 65 9.11 5.77 -6.82
N LYS A 66 8.77 5.33 -8.04
CA LYS A 66 9.15 5.99 -9.30
C LYS A 66 8.58 7.40 -9.43
N ALA A 67 7.49 7.71 -8.74
CA ALA A 67 6.89 9.04 -8.70
C ALA A 67 7.46 9.92 -7.57
N GLY A 68 8.50 9.48 -6.86
CA GLY A 68 9.08 10.20 -5.72
C GLY A 68 8.22 10.18 -4.45
N ILE A 69 7.21 9.30 -4.39
CA ILE A 69 6.28 9.23 -3.27
C ILE A 69 6.74 8.16 -2.28
N THR A 70 6.90 8.57 -1.02
CA THR A 70 7.38 7.71 0.06
C THR A 70 6.21 7.05 0.78
N THR A 71 6.06 5.72 0.66
CA THR A 71 4.87 4.99 1.14
C THR A 71 5.09 4.22 2.45
N TYR A 72 4.16 4.29 3.39
CA TYR A 72 4.18 3.53 4.65
C TYR A 72 2.96 2.62 4.70
N LEU A 73 3.18 1.31 4.53
CA LEU A 73 2.10 0.32 4.56
C LEU A 73 2.62 -1.05 5.01
N PRO A 74 1.84 -1.80 5.79
CA PRO A 74 2.28 -3.09 6.33
C PRO A 74 2.23 -4.19 5.27
N LYS A 75 3.29 -5.00 5.18
CA LYS A 75 3.31 -6.21 4.35
C LYS A 75 2.32 -7.26 4.90
N PRO A 76 1.50 -7.91 4.05
CA PRO A 76 0.66 -9.03 4.48
C PRO A 76 1.51 -10.20 4.96
N LYS A 77 1.23 -10.70 6.16
CA LYS A 77 1.85 -11.94 6.68
C LYS A 77 1.09 -13.15 6.13
N THR A 78 1.31 -13.47 4.86
CA THR A 78 0.72 -14.66 4.22
C THR A 78 1.85 -15.54 3.72
N SER A 79 2.49 -16.28 4.65
CA SER A 79 3.42 -17.34 4.29
C SER A 79 2.73 -18.69 4.49
N PRO A 80 2.32 -19.38 3.41
CA PRO A 80 1.79 -20.75 3.50
C PRO A 80 2.78 -21.73 4.15
N SER A 81 4.08 -21.41 4.17
CA SER A 81 5.11 -22.24 4.83
C SER A 81 4.97 -22.17 6.35
N GLN A 82 4.72 -20.98 6.91
CA GLN A 82 4.56 -20.80 8.36
C GLN A 82 3.33 -21.55 8.88
N ALA A 83 2.22 -21.53 8.13
CA ALA A 83 1.02 -22.30 8.46
C ALA A 83 1.25 -23.83 8.46
N LYS A 84 2.31 -24.30 7.78
CA LYS A 84 2.72 -25.71 7.72
C LYS A 84 3.88 -26.03 8.66
N GLY A 85 4.26 -25.11 9.56
CA GLY A 85 5.41 -25.26 10.46
C GLY A 85 6.77 -25.30 9.75
N MET A 86 6.83 -24.92 8.48
CA MET A 86 8.06 -24.90 7.68
C MET A 86 8.74 -23.54 7.76
N TYR A 87 10.05 -23.51 7.47
CA TYR A 87 10.82 -22.28 7.41
C TYR A 87 10.16 -21.26 6.47
N PRO A 88 9.86 -20.04 6.98
CA PRO A 88 9.26 -18.99 6.17
C PRO A 88 10.28 -18.38 5.21
N ARG A 89 9.83 -17.53 4.27
CA ARG A 89 10.75 -16.90 3.29
C ARG A 89 11.77 -15.99 3.98
N GLU A 90 11.35 -15.38 5.07
CA GLU A 90 12.11 -14.48 5.94
C GLU A 90 13.31 -15.17 6.60
N ALA A 91 13.31 -16.51 6.70
CA ALA A 91 14.45 -17.28 7.19
C ALA A 91 15.57 -17.45 6.14
N PHE A 92 15.36 -16.97 4.91
CA PHE A 92 16.34 -17.01 3.82
C PHE A 92 16.91 -15.60 3.61
N LEU A 93 18.18 -15.43 3.96
CA LEU A 93 18.86 -14.15 3.86
C LEU A 93 19.35 -13.92 2.44
N PHE A 94 19.00 -12.79 1.83
CA PHE A 94 19.57 -12.37 0.55
C PHE A 94 20.93 -11.72 0.78
N ILE A 95 21.92 -12.08 -0.03
CA ILE A 95 23.29 -11.52 -0.03
C ILE A 95 23.46 -10.74 -1.34
N PRO A 96 23.26 -9.41 -1.34
CA PRO A 96 23.28 -8.60 -2.55
C PRO A 96 24.60 -8.68 -3.32
N GLU A 97 25.73 -8.72 -2.61
CA GLU A 97 27.08 -8.67 -3.18
C GLU A 97 27.37 -9.88 -4.07
N ARG A 98 26.71 -11.00 -3.78
CA ARG A 98 26.86 -12.27 -4.52
C ARG A 98 25.66 -12.61 -5.39
N ASN A 99 24.56 -11.87 -5.25
CA ASN A 99 23.26 -12.22 -5.84
C ASN A 99 22.86 -13.67 -5.52
N GLU A 100 22.91 -14.02 -4.22
CA GLU A 100 22.59 -15.37 -3.72
C GLU A 100 21.70 -15.26 -2.48
N TYR A 101 21.00 -16.35 -2.16
CA TYR A 101 20.34 -16.52 -0.86
C TYR A 101 21.14 -17.48 0.03
N ARG A 102 21.12 -17.27 1.35
CA ARG A 102 21.59 -18.22 2.35
C ARG A 102 20.41 -18.79 3.11
N CYS A 103 20.31 -20.12 3.20
CA CYS A 103 19.23 -20.78 3.94
C CYS A 103 19.60 -21.02 5.42
N PRO A 104 18.62 -21.44 6.26
CA PRO A 104 18.87 -21.79 7.66
C PRO A 104 19.91 -22.90 7.88
N ALA A 105 20.07 -23.81 6.92
CA ALA A 105 21.09 -24.86 6.95
C ALA A 105 22.49 -24.36 6.53
N GLY A 106 22.66 -23.07 6.25
CA GLY A 106 23.92 -22.47 5.81
C GLY A 106 24.22 -22.60 4.31
N GLU A 107 23.43 -23.37 3.56
CA GLU A 107 23.61 -23.59 2.13
C GLU A 107 23.33 -22.34 1.28
N ARG A 108 24.07 -22.22 0.17
CA ARG A 108 23.95 -21.13 -0.80
C ARG A 108 22.97 -21.49 -1.91
N LEU A 109 22.00 -20.61 -2.13
CA LEU A 109 21.00 -20.69 -3.18
C LEU A 109 21.42 -19.72 -4.29
N ILE A 110 22.06 -20.26 -5.33
CA ILE A 110 22.49 -19.49 -6.48
C ILE A 110 21.31 -19.10 -7.37
N TRP A 111 21.46 -18.01 -8.11
CA TRP A 111 20.54 -17.64 -9.18
C TRP A 111 20.52 -18.71 -10.27
N ARG A 112 19.35 -18.96 -10.87
CA ARG A 112 19.18 -20.03 -11.86
C ARG A 112 18.53 -19.56 -13.15
N PHE A 113 17.39 -18.91 -13.02
CA PHE A 113 16.67 -18.33 -14.15
C PHE A 113 15.74 -17.22 -13.67
N LYS A 114 15.18 -16.50 -14.63
CA LYS A 114 14.05 -15.59 -14.41
C LYS A 114 12.84 -16.07 -15.19
N ASN A 115 11.65 -15.84 -14.66
CA ASN A 115 10.41 -16.04 -15.39
C ASN A 115 9.46 -14.87 -15.15
N VAL A 116 8.49 -14.70 -16.03
CA VAL A 116 7.46 -13.67 -15.88
C VAL A 116 6.19 -14.33 -15.36
N GLU A 117 5.71 -13.88 -14.21
CA GLU A 117 4.46 -14.34 -13.61
C GLU A 117 3.58 -13.14 -13.31
N LYS A 118 2.35 -13.12 -13.86
CA LYS A 118 1.39 -12.01 -13.66
C LYS A 118 1.98 -10.62 -13.98
N GLY A 119 2.89 -10.55 -14.96
CA GLY A 119 3.55 -9.30 -15.36
C GLY A 119 4.77 -8.90 -14.51
N GLN A 120 5.18 -9.71 -13.53
CA GLN A 120 6.37 -9.48 -12.71
C GLN A 120 7.53 -10.36 -13.17
N THR A 121 8.72 -9.79 -13.35
CA THR A 121 9.95 -10.57 -13.54
C THR A 121 10.42 -11.13 -12.20
N LEU A 122 10.40 -12.45 -12.05
CA LEU A 122 10.82 -13.14 -10.83
C LEU A 122 12.13 -13.89 -11.07
N HIS A 123 13.14 -13.58 -10.26
CA HIS A 123 14.40 -14.29 -10.20
C HIS A 123 14.26 -15.51 -9.28
N CYS A 124 14.64 -16.68 -9.77
CA CYS A 124 14.51 -17.96 -9.05
C CYS A 124 15.87 -18.45 -8.54
N TYR A 125 15.90 -18.82 -7.26
CA TYR A 125 17.09 -19.26 -6.54
C TYR A 125 16.83 -20.61 -5.85
N TRP A 126 17.80 -21.53 -5.92
CA TRP A 126 17.80 -22.75 -5.10
C TRP A 126 19.20 -23.40 -5.03
N SER A 127 19.44 -24.14 -3.95
CA SER A 127 20.67 -24.90 -3.74
C SER A 127 20.54 -26.31 -4.35
N SER A 128 21.63 -26.79 -4.98
CA SER A 128 21.73 -28.18 -5.41
C SER A 128 21.85 -29.15 -4.22
N ALA A 129 22.18 -28.67 -3.01
CA ALA A 129 22.31 -29.49 -1.81
C ALA A 129 20.96 -29.85 -1.16
N CYS A 130 19.84 -29.20 -1.55
CA CYS A 130 18.53 -29.45 -0.95
C CYS A 130 18.09 -30.93 -0.89
N PRO A 131 18.33 -31.78 -1.91
CA PRO A 131 17.92 -33.19 -1.86
C PRO A 131 18.54 -33.98 -0.71
N ASN A 132 19.77 -33.63 -0.31
CA ASN A 132 20.55 -34.32 0.72
C ASN A 132 20.59 -33.53 2.05
N CYS A 133 19.78 -32.48 2.18
CA CYS A 133 19.79 -31.62 3.37
C CYS A 133 19.05 -32.29 4.54
N THR A 134 19.68 -32.33 5.72
CA THR A 134 19.10 -32.87 6.96
C THR A 134 17.85 -32.09 7.41
N MET A 135 17.80 -30.79 7.14
CA MET A 135 16.69 -29.91 7.52
C MET A 135 15.55 -29.86 6.48
N LYS A 136 15.60 -30.71 5.43
CA LYS A 136 14.65 -30.67 4.30
C LYS A 136 13.18 -30.79 4.75
N GLY A 137 12.89 -31.68 5.70
CA GLY A 137 11.53 -31.93 6.20
C GLY A 137 10.87 -30.68 6.81
N GLN A 138 11.66 -29.76 7.37
CA GLN A 138 11.18 -28.48 7.92
C GLN A 138 11.26 -27.33 6.90
N CYS A 139 11.79 -27.58 5.70
CA CYS A 139 12.09 -26.54 4.72
C CYS A 139 11.13 -26.59 3.51
N THR A 140 10.90 -27.78 2.94
CA THR A 140 10.08 -27.97 1.73
C THR A 140 9.62 -29.41 1.58
N THR A 141 8.44 -29.62 1.00
CA THR A 141 7.97 -30.94 0.57
C THR A 141 8.49 -31.34 -0.82
N GLY A 142 8.99 -30.38 -1.60
CA GLY A 142 9.51 -30.61 -2.94
C GLY A 142 10.96 -31.09 -2.97
N LYS A 143 11.47 -31.38 -4.17
CA LYS A 143 12.90 -31.73 -4.39
C LYS A 143 13.84 -30.58 -3.99
N TYR A 144 13.42 -29.34 -4.25
CA TYR A 144 14.18 -28.13 -3.95
C TYR A 144 13.31 -27.09 -3.25
N ARG A 145 13.90 -26.32 -2.33
CA ARG A 145 13.29 -25.08 -1.83
C ARG A 145 13.62 -23.96 -2.81
N ARG A 146 12.63 -23.53 -3.60
CA ARG A 146 12.79 -22.42 -4.55
C ARG A 146 12.38 -21.12 -3.89
N ILE A 147 13.28 -20.14 -3.91
CA ILE A 147 12.99 -18.76 -3.51
C ILE A 147 12.82 -17.93 -4.78
N LYS A 148 11.70 -17.25 -4.89
CA LYS A 148 11.42 -16.28 -5.95
C LYS A 148 11.61 -14.89 -5.38
N ARG A 149 12.47 -14.08 -6.00
CA ARG A 149 12.67 -12.66 -5.68
C ARG A 149 12.15 -11.84 -6.85
N TRP A 150 11.26 -10.89 -6.59
CA TRP A 150 10.87 -9.94 -7.64
C TRP A 150 12.07 -9.04 -7.98
N GLU A 151 12.21 -8.66 -9.25
CA GLU A 151 13.30 -7.79 -9.73
C GLU A 151 13.38 -6.44 -8.98
N HIS A 152 12.28 -6.02 -8.35
CA HIS A 152 12.17 -4.80 -7.54
C HIS A 152 11.87 -5.08 -6.06
N GLU A 153 12.22 -6.27 -5.54
CA GLU A 153 11.96 -6.63 -4.14
C GLU A 153 12.63 -5.66 -3.15
N GLU A 154 13.75 -5.04 -3.51
CA GLU A 154 14.44 -4.01 -2.73
C GLU A 154 13.52 -2.81 -2.40
N VAL A 155 12.60 -2.46 -3.30
CA VAL A 155 11.60 -1.40 -3.05
C VAL A 155 10.64 -1.82 -1.95
N LEU A 156 10.26 -3.10 -1.90
CA LEU A 156 9.38 -3.64 -0.86
C LEU A 156 10.10 -3.79 0.49
N GLU A 157 11.37 -4.21 0.45
CA GLU A 157 12.24 -4.27 1.63
C GLU A 157 12.44 -2.88 2.23
N ALA A 158 12.66 -1.85 1.40
CA ALA A 158 12.75 -0.47 1.86
C ALA A 158 11.47 0.05 2.52
N VAL A 159 10.29 -0.35 2.04
CA VAL A 159 9.00 -0.01 2.69
C VAL A 159 8.91 -0.64 4.07
N GLN A 160 9.27 -1.92 4.19
CA GLN A 160 9.25 -2.63 5.47
C GLN A 160 10.25 -2.01 6.46
N SER A 161 11.49 -1.77 6.03
CA SER A 161 12.52 -1.12 6.86
C SER A 161 12.08 0.26 7.35
N ARG A 162 11.44 1.07 6.50
CA ARG A 162 10.92 2.39 6.90
C ARG A 162 9.81 2.27 7.95
N LEU A 163 8.96 1.25 7.83
CA LEU A 163 7.89 1.00 8.79
C LEU A 163 8.41 0.51 10.14
N ASP A 164 9.45 -0.33 10.13
CA ASP A 164 10.09 -0.84 11.34
C ASP A 164 10.83 0.28 12.10
N GLN A 165 11.40 1.24 11.38
CA GLN A 165 12.02 2.44 11.95
C GLN A 165 11.01 3.48 12.45
N LYS A 166 9.81 3.52 11.85
CA LYS A 166 8.76 4.52 12.14
C LYS A 166 7.39 3.87 12.39
N PRO A 167 7.23 3.06 13.44
CA PRO A 167 5.98 2.37 13.74
C PRO A 167 4.81 3.33 14.05
N GLU A 168 5.11 4.57 14.50
CA GLU A 168 4.14 5.62 14.79
C GLU A 168 3.33 6.05 13.56
N MET A 169 3.83 5.84 12.35
CA MET A 169 3.09 6.16 11.11
C MET A 169 1.77 5.39 11.03
N MET A 170 1.71 4.15 11.57
CA MET A 170 0.47 3.39 11.62
C MET A 170 -0.52 3.93 12.67
N ARG A 171 -0.04 4.62 13.71
CA ARG A 171 -0.90 5.33 14.66
C ARG A 171 -1.49 6.56 14.01
N LEU A 172 -0.68 7.34 13.30
CA LEU A 172 -1.12 8.52 12.54
C LEU A 172 -2.24 8.16 11.56
N ARG A 173 -2.07 7.07 10.81
CA ARG A 173 -3.08 6.56 9.87
C ARG A 173 -4.48 6.42 10.48
N ARG A 174 -4.57 5.80 11.67
CA ARG A 174 -5.85 5.58 12.37
C ARG A 174 -6.53 6.91 12.74
N GLN A 175 -5.75 7.92 13.11
CA GLN A 175 -6.26 9.23 13.52
C GLN A 175 -6.66 10.12 12.34
N THR A 176 -6.06 9.93 11.16
CA THR A 176 -6.25 10.85 10.03
C THR A 176 -7.52 10.54 9.22
N VAL A 177 -7.67 9.32 8.70
CA VAL A 177 -8.71 9.02 7.68
C VAL A 177 -10.06 8.65 8.27
N GLU A 178 -10.08 8.07 9.48
CA GLU A 178 -11.31 7.59 10.11
C GLU A 178 -12.28 8.72 10.44
N HIS A 179 -11.76 9.89 10.84
CA HIS A 179 -12.59 11.03 11.25
C HIS A 179 -13.35 11.70 10.09
N PRO A 180 -12.69 12.10 8.96
CA PRO A 180 -13.41 12.57 7.78
C PRO A 180 -14.40 11.54 7.25
N PHE A 181 -14.01 10.28 7.20
CA PHE A 181 -14.87 9.22 6.66
C PHE A 181 -16.10 8.96 7.53
N GLY A 182 -15.93 8.94 8.86
CA GLY A 182 -17.04 8.86 9.80
C GLY A 182 -17.99 10.04 9.69
N THR A 183 -17.45 11.26 9.51
CA THR A 183 -18.25 12.48 9.32
C THR A 183 -19.07 12.41 8.03
N LEU A 184 -18.44 12.04 6.92
CA LEU A 184 -19.11 11.90 5.63
C LEU A 184 -20.20 10.84 5.67
N LYS A 185 -19.92 9.66 6.25
CA LYS A 185 -20.92 8.60 6.44
C LYS A 185 -22.10 9.07 7.29
N ALA A 186 -21.84 9.80 8.37
CA ALA A 186 -22.91 10.35 9.19
C ALA A 186 -23.79 11.35 8.41
N TRP A 187 -23.20 12.18 7.54
CA TRP A 187 -23.94 13.14 6.71
C TRP A 187 -24.72 12.48 5.57
N MET A 188 -24.16 11.42 4.97
CA MET A 188 -24.81 10.62 3.93
C MET A 188 -26.00 9.81 4.46
N GLY A 189 -26.18 9.73 5.78
CA GLY A 189 -27.21 8.90 6.39
C GLY A 189 -26.85 7.42 6.38
N ALA A 190 -27.82 6.57 6.76
CA ALA A 190 -27.53 5.24 7.26
C ALA A 190 -26.86 4.28 6.27
N THR A 191 -27.01 4.39 4.94
CA THR A 191 -26.59 3.23 4.11
C THR A 191 -26.31 3.41 2.60
N HIS A 192 -26.77 4.44 1.86
CA HIS A 192 -26.64 4.39 0.39
C HIS A 192 -26.49 5.76 -0.29
N PHE A 193 -25.76 5.78 -1.41
CA PHE A 193 -25.82 6.88 -2.38
C PHE A 193 -27.24 7.02 -2.95
N LEU A 194 -27.70 8.25 -3.11
CA LEU A 194 -29.01 8.57 -3.65
C LEU A 194 -29.09 8.36 -5.16
N THR A 195 -27.96 8.54 -5.84
CA THR A 195 -27.87 8.44 -7.29
C THR A 195 -27.43 7.05 -7.78
N LYS A 196 -27.70 6.78 -9.05
CA LYS A 196 -27.28 5.56 -9.76
C LYS A 196 -26.34 5.93 -10.90
N SER A 197 -25.48 4.97 -11.28
CA SER A 197 -24.34 5.10 -12.20
C SER A 197 -23.11 5.73 -11.57
N LEU A 198 -21.93 5.28 -12.01
CA LEU A 198 -20.64 5.70 -11.46
C LEU A 198 -20.44 7.22 -11.56
N LYS A 199 -20.87 7.82 -12.69
CA LYS A 199 -20.76 9.27 -12.91
C LYS A 199 -21.54 10.05 -11.85
N ASN A 200 -22.81 9.72 -11.65
CA ASN A 200 -23.67 10.46 -10.73
C ASN A 200 -23.23 10.24 -9.28
N VAL A 201 -22.85 9.02 -8.93
CA VAL A 201 -22.33 8.69 -7.58
C VAL A 201 -21.02 9.42 -7.31
N SER A 202 -20.14 9.55 -8.30
CA SER A 202 -18.92 10.35 -8.19
C SER A 202 -19.22 11.82 -7.96
N THR A 203 -20.22 12.39 -8.65
CA THR A 203 -20.68 13.76 -8.41
C THR A 203 -21.23 13.93 -7.00
N GLU A 204 -22.08 13.02 -6.54
CA GLU A 204 -22.64 13.03 -5.18
C GLU A 204 -21.54 13.00 -4.11
N MET A 205 -20.57 12.09 -4.25
CA MET A 205 -19.40 12.02 -3.37
C MET A 205 -18.59 13.33 -3.41
N SER A 206 -18.41 13.92 -4.59
CA SER A 206 -17.65 15.17 -4.75
C SER A 206 -18.31 16.34 -4.01
N LEU A 207 -19.64 16.42 -4.04
CA LEU A 207 -20.39 17.44 -3.30
C LEU A 207 -20.25 17.26 -1.78
N HIS A 208 -20.30 16.01 -1.29
CA HIS A 208 -20.06 15.70 0.11
C HIS A 208 -18.65 16.09 0.57
N VAL A 209 -17.63 15.74 -0.22
CA VAL A 209 -16.24 16.13 0.05
C VAL A 209 -16.08 17.65 0.06
N LEU A 210 -16.68 18.35 -0.90
CA LEU A 210 -16.65 19.80 -0.97
C LEU A 210 -17.26 20.43 0.29
N ALA A 211 -18.47 20.00 0.67
CA ALA A 211 -19.13 20.49 1.88
C ALA A 211 -18.29 20.24 3.14
N TYR A 212 -17.68 19.05 3.24
CA TYR A 212 -16.80 18.71 4.36
C TYR A 212 -15.57 19.63 4.42
N ASN A 213 -14.86 19.77 3.31
CA ASN A 213 -13.67 20.61 3.22
C ASN A 213 -14.01 22.08 3.50
N MET A 214 -15.10 22.62 2.95
CA MET A 214 -15.55 23.99 3.23
C MET A 214 -15.80 24.19 4.74
N LYS A 215 -16.53 23.27 5.38
CA LYS A 215 -16.75 23.33 6.83
C LYS A 215 -15.45 23.27 7.62
N ARG A 216 -14.50 22.44 7.18
CA ARG A 216 -13.19 22.31 7.83
C ARG A 216 -12.35 23.57 7.68
N VAL A 217 -12.28 24.14 6.49
CA VAL A 217 -11.53 25.38 6.23
C VAL A 217 -12.14 26.56 6.98
N MET A 218 -13.47 26.69 7.03
CA MET A 218 -14.13 27.72 7.86
C MET A 218 -13.76 27.60 9.34
N LYS A 219 -13.58 26.38 9.86
CA LYS A 219 -13.14 26.16 11.25
C LYS A 219 -11.67 26.54 11.47
N ILE A 220 -10.83 26.45 10.44
CA ILE A 220 -9.39 26.74 10.52
C ILE A 220 -9.11 28.24 10.32
N LEU A 221 -9.68 28.84 9.27
CA LEU A 221 -9.40 30.23 8.86
C LEU A 221 -10.48 31.23 9.32
N GLY A 222 -11.62 30.75 9.80
CA GLY A 222 -12.83 31.57 9.95
C GLY A 222 -13.49 31.89 8.61
N THR A 223 -14.76 32.29 8.64
CA THR A 223 -15.54 32.61 7.43
C THR A 223 -14.93 33.79 6.66
N LYS A 224 -14.47 34.83 7.37
CA LYS A 224 -13.83 36.00 6.74
C LYS A 224 -12.51 35.63 6.06
N GLY A 225 -11.67 34.83 6.72
CA GLY A 225 -10.39 34.38 6.16
C GLY A 225 -10.58 33.51 4.91
N LEU A 226 -11.58 32.63 4.91
CA LEU A 226 -11.94 31.86 3.71
C LEU A 226 -12.38 32.74 2.54
N ILE A 227 -13.29 33.70 2.78
CA ILE A 227 -13.76 34.61 1.72
C ILE A 227 -12.59 35.41 1.11
N GLN A 228 -11.65 35.85 1.95
CA GLN A 228 -10.47 36.55 1.48
C GLN A 228 -9.57 35.64 0.62
N ALA A 229 -9.32 34.41 1.07
CA ALA A 229 -8.51 33.45 0.34
C ALA A 229 -9.11 33.04 -1.02
N MET A 230 -10.45 33.01 -1.15
CA MET A 230 -11.12 32.70 -2.42
C MET A 230 -11.12 33.83 -3.45
N ARG A 231 -10.81 35.06 -3.02
CA ARG A 231 -10.76 36.25 -3.89
C ARG A 231 -9.35 36.56 -4.41
N ALA A 232 -8.33 35.96 -3.80
CA ALA A 232 -6.92 36.09 -4.19
C ALA A 232 -6.59 35.11 -5.32
#